data_AF-A0A6N4DGU9-F1
#
_entry.id   AF-A0A6N4DGU9-F1
#
_cell.length_a   1.000
_cell.length_b   1.000
_cell.length_c   1.000
_cell.angle_alpha   90.00
_cell.angle_beta   90.00
_cell.angle_gamma   90.00
#
_symmetry.space_group_name_H-M   'P 1'
#
loop_
_entity.id
_entity.type
_entity.pdbx_description
1 polymer ?
#
loop_
_entity_poly.entity_id
_entity_poly.type
_entity_poly.pdbx_seq_one_letter_code
_entity_poly.pdbx_strand_id
1 'polypeptide(L)' 'MQHHYSQLIELFAECFERSYRTRLVAGEDEPYYQPATTEQLAEVVFAHGFFASALHEIAHWCIAGSRRRTQFDYGY' A
#
# COMPACT_ATOMS: atom_id res chain seq x y z
N MET A 1 23.75 0.21 5.81
CA MET A 1 22.40 0.32 6.38
C MET A 1 21.61 -0.87 5.85
N GLN A 2 20.95 -1.63 6.72
CA GLN A 2 19.98 -2.64 6.28
C GLN A 2 18.65 -1.93 6.06
N HIS A 3 18.04 -2.12 4.90
CA HIS A 3 16.73 -1.56 4.57
C HIS A 3 15.66 -2.59 4.87
N HIS A 4 14.81 -2.30 5.86
CA HIS A 4 13.71 -3.18 6.24
C HIS A 4 12.38 -2.60 5.79
N TYR A 5 11.50 -3.46 5.27
CA TYR A 5 10.18 -3.03 4.77
C TYR A 5 9.33 -2.36 5.86
N SER A 6 9.56 -2.68 7.14
CA SER A 6 8.89 -2.03 8.28
C SER A 6 9.09 -0.52 8.27
N GLN A 7 10.26 -0.04 7.85
CA GLN A 7 10.54 1.39 7.72
C GLN A 7 9.63 2.04 6.67
N LEU A 8 9.32 1.32 5.58
CA LEU A 8 8.40 1.82 4.56
C LEU A 8 6.95 1.85 5.06
N ILE A 9 6.56 0.89 5.91
CA ILE A 9 5.23 0.87 6.53
C ILE A 9 5.05 2.12 7.41
N GLU A 10 6.01 2.39 8.29
CA GLU A 10 5.99 3.55 9.18
C GLU A 10 5.96 4.87 8.38
N LEU A 11 6.90 5.04 7.43
CA LEU A 11 6.97 6.25 6.60
C LEU A 11 5.72 6.44 5.74
N PHE A 12 5.17 5.36 5.16
CA PHE A 12 3.95 5.44 4.38
C PHE A 12 2.76 5.87 5.23
N ALA A 13 2.63 5.33 6.45
CA ALA A 13 1.57 5.70 7.38
C ALA A 13 1.67 7.18 7.77
N GLU A 14 2.87 7.67 8.11
CA GLU A 14 3.13 9.07 8.43
C GLU A 14 2.72 10.02 7.30
N CYS A 15 3.00 9.64 6.05
CA CYS A 15 2.70 10.48 4.88
C CYS A 15 1.23 10.41 4.47
N PHE A 16 0.59 9.23 4.52
CA PHE A 16 -0.64 8.98 3.77
C PHE A 16 -1.82 8.44 4.58
N GLU A 17 -1.61 7.90 5.78
CA GLU A 17 -2.70 7.29 6.55
C GLU A 17 -3.77 8.32 6.89
N ARG A 18 -3.39 9.48 7.41
CA ARG A 18 -4.35 10.53 7.80
C ARG A 18 -4.98 11.22 6.59
N SER A 19 -4.18 11.58 5.61
CA SER A 19 -4.61 12.41 4.47
C SER A 19 -5.37 11.63 3.40
N TYR A 20 -5.00 10.36 3.20
CA TYR A 20 -5.56 9.51 2.14
C TYR A 20 -6.27 8.27 2.68
N ARG A 21 -6.39 8.12 4.01
CA ARG A 21 -6.99 6.94 4.65
C ARG A 21 -6.41 5.63 4.09
N THR A 22 -5.10 5.60 3.85
CA THR A 22 -4.43 4.45 3.22
C THR A 22 -3.23 4.02 4.05
N ARG A 23 -3.08 2.71 4.27
CA ARG A 23 -1.93 2.10 4.95
C ARG A 23 -1.21 1.09 4.05
N LEU A 24 0.07 0.87 4.33
CA LEU A 24 0.88 -0.16 3.69
C LEU A 24 0.92 -1.39 4.59
N VAL A 25 0.69 -2.58 4.03
CA VAL A 25 0.59 -3.83 4.78
C VAL A 25 1.49 -4.88 4.14
N ALA A 26 2.26 -5.59 4.96
CA ALA A 26 3.01 -6.76 4.52
C ALA A 26 2.05 -7.95 4.39
N GLY A 27 1.90 -8.47 3.17
CA GLY A 27 1.20 -9.70 2.87
C GLY A 27 2.17 -10.86 2.64
N GLU A 28 1.63 -12.07 2.69
CA GLU A 28 2.39 -13.31 2.48
C GLU A 28 2.38 -13.74 1.01
N ASP A 29 1.25 -13.60 0.31
CA ASP A 29 1.01 -14.17 -1.02
C ASP A 29 1.10 -13.11 -2.14
N GLU A 30 -0.02 -12.75 -2.76
CA GLU A 30 -0.07 -11.82 -3.89
C GLU A 30 -0.24 -10.36 -3.43
N PRO A 31 0.37 -9.38 -4.13
CA PRO A 31 0.10 -7.99 -3.86
C PRO A 31 -1.29 -7.60 -4.36
N TYR A 32 -1.99 -6.75 -3.61
CA TYR A 32 -3.29 -6.23 -4.02
C TYR A 32 -3.58 -4.88 -3.36
N TYR A 33 -4.56 -4.18 -3.92
CA TYR A 33 -5.12 -2.98 -3.32
C TYR A 33 -6.54 -3.22 -2.83
N GLN A 34 -6.76 -2.93 -1.56
CA GLN A 34 -8.09 -2.92 -0.96
C GLN A 34 -8.55 -1.47 -0.80
N PRO A 35 -9.65 -1.04 -1.46
CA PRO A 35 -10.18 0.29 -1.27
C PRO A 35 -10.75 0.47 0.15
N ALA A 36 -10.66 1.71 0.65
CA ALA A 36 -11.21 2.08 1.94
C ALA A 36 -12.72 1.88 1.99
N THR A 37 -13.23 1.54 3.17
CA THR A 37 -14.67 1.56 3.46
C THR A 37 -14.98 2.68 4.46
N THR A 38 -16.24 2.79 4.88
CA THR A 38 -16.64 3.70 5.96
C THR A 38 -15.94 3.39 7.28
N GLU A 39 -15.63 2.10 7.51
CA GLU A 39 -15.07 1.61 8.77
C GLU A 39 -13.57 1.30 8.68
N GLN A 40 -13.06 1.04 7.49
CA GLN A 40 -11.68 0.58 7.27
C GLN A 40 -10.90 1.53 6.37
N LEU A 41 -9.59 1.60 6.62
CA LEU A 41 -8.64 2.27 5.73
C LEU A 41 -8.43 1.45 4.46
N ALA A 42 -8.02 2.10 3.39
CA ALA A 42 -7.50 1.43 2.21
C ALA A 42 -6.17 0.76 2.55
N GLU A 43 -5.88 -0.34 1.88
CA GLU A 43 -4.67 -1.12 2.10
C GLU A 43 -3.93 -1.32 0.80
N VAL A 44 -2.64 -0.98 0.81
CA VAL A 44 -1.68 -1.37 -0.21
C VAL A 44 -0.95 -2.58 0.35
N VAL A 45 -1.22 -3.77 -0.17
CA VAL A 45 -0.64 -5.02 0.30
C VAL A 45 0.49 -5.42 -0.65
N PHE A 46 1.69 -5.62 -0.11
CA PHE A 46 2.86 -6.07 -0.88
C PHE A 46 3.29 -7.48 -0.45
N ALA A 47 3.91 -8.22 -1.35
CA ALA A 47 4.21 -9.63 -1.17
C ALA A 47 5.55 -9.92 -0.46
N HIS A 48 5.60 -11.06 0.23
CA HIS A 48 6.81 -11.73 0.73
C HIS A 48 7.72 -10.89 1.65
N GLY A 49 7.22 -9.82 2.27
CA GLY A 49 8.01 -9.02 3.21
C GLY A 49 9.28 -8.40 2.59
N PHE A 50 9.31 -8.15 1.28
CA PHE A 50 10.49 -7.58 0.61
C PHE A 50 10.39 -6.06 0.49
N PHE A 51 11.48 -5.37 0.83
CA PHE A 51 11.58 -3.90 0.70
C PHE A 51 11.31 -3.43 -0.74
N ALA A 52 11.83 -4.16 -1.73
CA ALA A 52 11.59 -3.85 -3.15
C ALA A 52 10.13 -4.07 -3.57
N SER A 53 9.45 -5.09 -3.02
CA SER A 53 8.02 -5.32 -3.28
C SER A 53 7.17 -4.20 -2.70
N ALA A 54 7.46 -3.77 -1.46
CA ALA A 54 6.82 -2.61 -0.86
C ALA A 54 6.97 -1.34 -1.71
N LEU A 55 8.19 -1.05 -2.20
CA LEU A 55 8.41 0.11 -3.09
C LEU A 55 7.64 0.00 -4.41
N HIS A 56 7.56 -1.20 -4.99
CA HIS A 56 6.81 -1.44 -6.22
C HIS A 56 5.32 -1.09 -6.04
N GLU A 57 4.69 -1.60 -4.98
CA GLU A 57 3.27 -1.34 -4.72
C GLU A 57 3.00 0.11 -4.31
N ILE A 58 3.92 0.76 -3.59
CA ILE A 58 3.83 2.20 -3.33
C ILE A 58 3.84 2.99 -4.65
N ALA A 59 4.71 2.62 -5.60
CA ALA A 59 4.78 3.29 -6.89
C ALA A 59 3.46 3.13 -7.67
N HIS A 60 2.88 1.93 -7.69
CA HIS A 60 1.58 1.70 -8.32
C HIS A 60 0.46 2.49 -7.66
N TRP A 61 0.44 2.53 -6.33
CA TRP A 61 -0.51 3.38 -5.59
C TRP A 61 -0.36 4.86 -5.95
N CYS A 62 0.87 5.37 -6.04
CA CYS A 62 1.16 6.77 -6.41
C CYS A 62 0.65 7.11 -7.83
N ILE A 63 0.74 6.18 -8.77
CA ILE A 63 0.27 6.36 -10.16
C ILE A 63 -1.24 6.16 -10.26
N ALA A 64 -1.83 5.31 -9.42
CA ALA A 64 -3.26 5.05 -9.37
C ALA A 64 -4.01 6.33 -8.97
N GLY A 65 -4.72 6.94 -9.93
CA GLY A 65 -5.57 8.10 -9.68
C GLY A 65 -6.77 7.78 -8.77
N SER A 66 -7.48 8.82 -8.34
CA SER A 66 -8.62 8.71 -7.40
C SER A 66 -9.68 7.67 -7.81
N ARG A 67 -10.01 7.57 -9.11
CA ARG A 67 -10.97 6.57 -9.62
C ARG A 67 -10.48 5.12 -9.52
N ARG A 68 -9.16 4.89 -9.60
CA ARG A 68 -8.60 3.54 -9.47
C ARG A 68 -8.55 3.13 -8.00
N ARG A 69 -8.29 4.08 -7.10
CA ARG A 69 -8.30 3.89 -5.64
C ARG A 69 -9.69 3.60 -5.04
N THR A 70 -10.74 3.49 -5.85
CA THR A 70 -12.07 3.03 -5.41
C THR A 70 -12.38 1.60 -5.85
N GLN A 71 -11.46 0.93 -6.54
CA GLN A 71 -11.67 -0.42 -7.08
C GLN A 71 -10.72 -1.39 -6.39
N PHE A 72 -11.17 -2.64 -6.21
CA PHE A 72 -10.30 -3.71 -5.76
C PHE A 72 -9.26 -3.98 -6.85
N ASP A 73 -8.00 -4.05 -6.42
CA ASP A 73 -6.83 -4.28 -7.26
C ASP A 73 -6.55 -3.17 -8.29
N TYR A 74 -5.27 -2.97 -8.60
CA TYR A 74 -4.81 -2.15 -9.70
C TYR A 74 -4.94 -2.84 -11.05
N GLY A 75 -5.37 -4.11 -11.08
CA GLY A 75 -5.81 -4.84 -12.27
C GLY A 75 -4.72 -4.92 -13.34
N TYR A 76 -3.54 -5.38 -12.93
CA TYR A 76 -2.38 -5.64 -13.78
C TYR A 76 -2.72 -6.53 -14.99
#